data_AF-A0A963SNA6-F1
#
_entry.id   AF-A0A963SNA6-F1
#
_cell.length_a   1.000
_cell.length_b   1.000
_cell.length_c   1.000
_cell.angle_alpha   90.00
_cell.angle_beta   90.00
_cell.angle_gamma   90.00
#
_symmetry.space_group_name_H-M   'P 1'
#
loop_
_entity.id
_entity.type
_entity.pdbx_description
1 polymer ?
#
loop_
_entity_poly.entity_id
_entity_poly.type
_entity_poly.pdbx_seq_one_letter_code
_entity_poly.pdbx_strand_id
1 'polypeptide(L)'
;MMHNPARIFALGALLTFAGCEQREEGVYVRDIPAAGNQASFDEIAEQLQGEDRYLWSNVKMRMSAADKLGIESASVREAIENERKRVACSDAASGPTEQLKCSKWPI
;
A
#
# COMPACT_ATOMS: atom_id res chain seq x y z
N MET A 1 -32.87 44.17 42.34
CA MET A 1 -31.84 43.09 42.38
C MET A 1 -31.41 42.87 40.93
N MET A 2 -30.51 43.70 40.38
CA MET A 2 -29.04 43.57 40.37
C MET A 2 -28.54 42.20 39.90
N HIS A 3 -28.10 42.10 38.63
CA HIS A 3 -26.71 41.81 38.19
C HIS A 3 -26.67 41.30 36.74
N ASN A 4 -26.07 42.10 35.86
CA ASN A 4 -25.39 41.71 34.61
C ASN A 4 -23.88 41.53 34.98
N PRO A 5 -22.96 41.14 34.08
CA PRO A 5 -22.85 39.98 33.18
C PRO A 5 -21.57 39.15 33.49
N ALA A 6 -21.47 37.88 33.07
CA ALA A 6 -20.19 37.16 33.11
C ALA A 6 -19.97 36.33 31.84
N ARG A 7 -19.03 36.83 31.04
CA ARG A 7 -18.33 36.12 29.97
C ARG A 7 -17.61 34.91 30.58
N ILE A 8 -17.82 33.72 30.03
CA ILE A 8 -16.81 32.67 30.07
C ILE A 8 -16.53 32.26 28.63
N PHE A 9 -15.41 32.78 28.13
CA PHE A 9 -14.67 32.19 27.03
C PHE A 9 -14.31 30.75 27.42
N ALA A 10 -14.73 29.76 26.63
CA ALA A 10 -14.06 28.48 26.56
C ALA A 10 -13.60 28.27 25.11
N LEU A 11 -12.41 28.81 24.85
CA LEU A 11 -11.55 28.39 23.74
C LEU A 11 -11.06 26.96 24.00
N GLY A 12 -10.97 26.16 22.94
CA GLY A 12 -10.19 24.92 22.90
C GLY A 12 -10.98 23.70 23.38
N ALA A 13 -11.12 22.62 22.64
CA ALA A 13 -10.20 22.07 21.66
C ALA A 13 -10.97 21.49 20.46
N LEU A 14 -10.76 22.09 19.29
CA LEU A 14 -10.82 21.32 18.05
C LEU A 14 -9.60 20.39 18.10
N LEU A 15 -9.80 19.15 18.51
CA LEU A 15 -8.82 18.08 18.25
C LEU A 15 -8.95 17.75 16.76
N THR A 16 -8.26 18.51 15.93
CA THR A 16 -7.97 18.16 14.54
C THR A 16 -7.13 16.89 14.52
N PHE A 17 -7.79 15.73 14.53
CA PHE A 17 -7.21 14.45 14.09
C PHE A 17 -7.15 14.34 12.55
N ALA A 18 -7.28 15.45 11.83
CA ALA A 18 -7.15 15.49 10.38
C ALA A 18 -5.66 15.55 10.01
N GLY A 19 -4.98 14.40 9.97
CA GLY A 19 -3.59 14.36 9.50
C GLY A 19 -2.99 12.99 9.25
N CYS A 20 -3.48 11.93 9.90
CA CYS A 20 -2.89 10.59 9.75
C CYS A 20 -3.73 9.63 8.89
N GLU A 21 -5.05 9.81 8.78
CA GLU A 21 -5.92 8.84 8.10
C GLU A 21 -5.93 8.97 6.56
N GLN A 22 -5.45 10.09 6.01
CA GLN A 22 -5.57 10.32 4.56
C GLN A 22 -4.38 9.81 3.75
N ARG A 23 -3.25 9.50 4.41
CA ARG A 23 -2.02 9.08 3.74
C ARG A 23 -2.03 7.59 3.36
N GLU A 24 -2.65 6.75 4.18
CA GLU A 24 -2.71 5.31 3.94
C GLU A 24 -3.58 4.99 2.72
N GLU A 25 -4.83 5.47 2.66
CA GLU A 25 -5.65 5.25 1.46
C GLU A 25 -5.03 5.85 0.20
N GLY A 26 -4.34 6.98 0.35
CA GLY A 26 -3.67 7.68 -0.75
C GLY A 26 -2.58 6.86 -1.44
N VAL A 27 -1.79 6.07 -0.71
CA VAL A 27 -0.73 5.26 -1.35
C VAL A 27 -1.30 4.06 -2.11
N TYR A 28 -2.37 3.44 -1.59
CA TYR A 28 -2.97 2.25 -2.21
C TYR A 28 -3.66 2.53 -3.55
N VAL A 29 -4.15 3.75 -3.78
CA VAL A 29 -4.80 4.13 -5.04
C VAL A 29 -3.84 4.68 -6.09
N ARG A 30 -2.54 4.77 -5.80
CA ARG A 30 -1.54 5.25 -6.78
C ARG A 30 -1.36 4.24 -7.90
N ASP A 31 -1.02 4.77 -9.07
CA ASP A 31 -0.52 3.99 -10.19
C ASP A 31 0.79 3.29 -9.83
N ILE A 32 1.06 2.18 -10.51
CA ILE A 32 2.32 1.46 -10.38
C ILE A 32 3.41 2.24 -11.12
N PRO A 33 4.56 2.55 -10.48
CA PRO A 33 5.64 3.24 -11.15
C PRO A 33 6.20 2.42 -12.33
N ALA A 34 6.73 3.11 -13.34
CA ALA A 34 7.42 2.45 -14.44
C ALA A 34 8.57 1.56 -13.94
N ALA A 35 8.79 0.43 -14.62
CA ALA A 35 9.94 -0.44 -14.37
C ALA A 35 11.24 0.38 -14.45
N GLY A 36 12.09 0.26 -13.43
CA GLY A 36 13.33 1.04 -13.31
C GLY A 36 13.21 2.38 -12.56
N ASN A 37 12.01 2.87 -12.26
CA ASN A 37 11.85 4.07 -11.41
C ASN A 37 11.99 3.71 -9.91
N GLN A 38 13.23 3.44 -9.53
CA GLN A 38 13.62 2.98 -8.21
C GLN A 38 13.17 3.92 -7.08
N ALA A 39 13.29 5.24 -7.29
CA ALA A 39 12.89 6.25 -6.32
C ALA A 39 11.39 6.20 -6.02
N SER A 40 10.53 6.12 -7.04
CA SER A 40 9.08 6.04 -6.83
C SER A 40 8.64 4.73 -6.15
N PHE A 41 9.35 3.62 -6.39
CA PHE A 41 9.10 2.38 -5.64
C PHE A 41 9.40 2.54 -4.15
N ASP A 42 10.51 3.20 -3.81
CA ASP A 42 10.93 3.39 -2.42
C ASP A 42 10.01 4.40 -1.69
N GLU A 43 9.59 5.48 -2.35
CA GLU A 43 8.58 6.41 -1.81
C GLU A 43 7.24 5.74 -1.47
N ILE A 44 6.80 4.77 -2.28
CA ILE A 44 5.59 3.98 -2.00
C ILE A 44 5.87 3.06 -0.80
N ALA A 45 7.02 2.38 -0.78
CA ALA A 45 7.40 1.49 0.32
C ALA A 45 7.42 2.21 1.69
N GLU A 46 7.92 3.44 1.73
CA GLU A 46 7.96 4.28 2.93
C GLU A 46 6.57 4.57 3.52
N GLN A 47 5.54 4.60 2.68
CA GLN A 47 4.16 4.89 3.07
C GLN A 47 3.34 3.63 3.39
N LEU A 48 3.78 2.46 2.92
CA LEU A 48 3.17 1.19 3.26
C LEU A 48 3.62 0.70 4.65
N GLN A 49 2.72 -0.01 5.33
CA GLN A 49 2.95 -0.56 6.66
C GLN A 49 2.84 -2.09 6.69
N GLY A 50 3.47 -2.71 7.70
CA GLY A 50 3.33 -4.14 7.97
C GLY A 50 3.71 -5.05 6.79
N GLU A 51 2.89 -6.06 6.55
CA GLU A 51 3.07 -7.05 5.49
C GLU A 51 3.05 -6.42 4.08
N ASP A 52 2.31 -5.32 3.89
CA ASP A 52 2.18 -4.69 2.58
C ASP A 52 3.50 -4.11 2.08
N ARG A 53 4.36 -3.62 2.98
CA ARG A 53 5.72 -3.19 2.61
C ARG A 53 6.57 -4.35 2.11
N TYR A 54 6.42 -5.53 2.70
CA TYR A 54 7.11 -6.74 2.26
C TYR A 54 6.58 -7.22 0.91
N LEU A 55 5.26 -7.30 0.74
CA LEU A 55 4.63 -7.66 -0.53
C LEU A 55 5.02 -6.69 -1.65
N TRP A 56 5.08 -5.39 -1.36
CA TRP A 56 5.54 -4.38 -2.31
C TRP A 56 7.00 -4.56 -2.73
N SER A 57 7.87 -5.00 -1.81
CA SER A 57 9.26 -5.34 -2.15
C SER A 57 9.34 -6.52 -3.12
N ASN A 58 8.45 -7.50 -2.98
CA ASN A 58 8.35 -8.61 -3.92
C ASN A 58 7.82 -8.15 -5.29
N VAL A 59 6.80 -7.29 -5.32
CA VAL A 59 6.31 -6.65 -6.55
C VAL A 59 7.44 -5.94 -7.28
N LYS A 60 8.19 -5.08 -6.59
CA LYS A 60 9.37 -4.37 -7.12
C LYS A 60 10.40 -5.33 -7.73
N MET A 61 10.76 -6.40 -7.02
CA MET A 61 11.71 -7.40 -7.49
C MET A 61 11.21 -8.08 -8.77
N ARG A 62 9.93 -8.46 -8.82
CA ARG A 62 9.34 -9.07 -10.01
C ARG A 62 9.31 -8.11 -11.18
N MET A 63 8.88 -6.87 -10.97
CA MET A 63 8.90 -5.86 -12.02
C MET A 63 10.30 -5.62 -12.57
N SER A 64 11.33 -5.66 -11.73
CA SER A 64 12.73 -5.56 -12.16
C SER A 64 13.20 -6.79 -12.95
N ALA A 65 12.66 -7.97 -12.66
CA ALA A 65 12.97 -9.21 -13.38
C ALA A 65 12.12 -9.42 -14.64
N ALA A 66 10.97 -8.74 -14.72
CA ALA A 66 9.90 -9.01 -15.65
C ALA A 66 9.68 -7.88 -16.65
N ASP A 67 10.75 -7.22 -17.13
CA ASP A 67 10.75 -6.17 -18.18
C ASP A 67 9.87 -6.45 -19.43
N LYS A 68 9.29 -7.65 -19.56
CA LYS A 68 8.42 -8.11 -20.65
C LYS A 68 7.09 -8.78 -20.22
N LEU A 69 6.83 -9.03 -18.93
CA LEU A 69 5.53 -9.53 -18.48
C LEU A 69 4.73 -8.30 -18.10
N GLY A 70 3.75 -7.94 -18.93
CA GLY A 70 2.93 -6.75 -18.72
C GLY A 70 2.44 -6.67 -17.28
N ILE A 71 2.58 -5.48 -16.69
CA ILE A 71 1.94 -5.14 -15.45
C ILE A 71 0.44 -5.08 -15.76
N GLU A 72 -0.36 -5.95 -15.15
CA GLU A 72 -1.81 -5.96 -15.35
C GLU A 72 -2.55 -5.25 -14.22
N SER A 73 -1.90 -5.09 -13.06
CA SER A 73 -2.47 -4.31 -11.96
C SER A 73 -2.55 -2.83 -12.32
N ALA A 74 -3.72 -2.25 -12.09
CA ALA A 74 -3.99 -0.84 -12.30
C ALA A 74 -3.51 0.05 -11.14
N SER A 75 -3.20 -0.53 -9.97
CA SER A 75 -2.82 0.23 -8.77
C SER A 75 -1.88 -0.51 -7.82
N VAL A 76 -1.27 0.22 -6.89
CA VAL A 76 -0.49 -0.32 -5.78
C VAL A 76 -1.29 -1.35 -4.98
N ARG A 77 -2.57 -1.07 -4.68
CA ARG A 77 -3.46 -2.00 -3.97
C ARG A 77 -3.59 -3.33 -4.71
N GLU A 78 -3.90 -3.26 -5.99
CA GLU A 78 -4.13 -4.45 -6.81
C GLU A 78 -2.85 -5.29 -6.92
N ALA A 79 -1.69 -4.66 -7.10
CA ALA A 79 -0.40 -5.36 -7.13
C ALA A 79 -0.09 -6.08 -5.82
N ILE A 80 -0.34 -5.43 -4.67
CA ILE A 80 -0.14 -6.03 -3.35
C ILE A 80 -1.10 -7.20 -3.15
N GLU A 81 -2.37 -7.07 -3.53
CA GLU A 81 -3.35 -8.15 -3.41
C GLU A 81 -3.01 -9.33 -4.31
N ASN A 82 -2.53 -9.09 -5.53
CA ASN A 82 -2.09 -10.12 -6.45
C ASN A 82 -0.85 -10.85 -5.92
N GLU A 83 0.12 -10.12 -5.36
CA GLU A 83 1.28 -10.74 -4.72
C GLU A 83 0.89 -11.52 -3.45
N ARG A 84 -0.05 -11.02 -2.65
CA ARG A 84 -0.57 -11.74 -1.48
C ARG A 84 -1.18 -13.08 -1.88
N LYS A 85 -2.03 -13.10 -2.91
CA LYS A 85 -2.64 -14.33 -3.44
C LYS A 85 -1.57 -15.29 -3.98
N ARG A 86 -0.52 -14.75 -4.60
CA ARG A 86 0.61 -15.53 -5.10
C ARG A 86 1.40 -16.20 -3.98
N VAL A 87 1.74 -15.46 -2.93
CA VAL A 87 2.44 -15.97 -1.74
C VAL A 87 1.58 -17.06 -1.09
N ALA A 88 0.29 -16.80 -0.86
CA ALA A 88 -0.63 -17.79 -0.31
C ALA A 88 -0.72 -19.07 -1.17
N CYS A 89 -0.74 -18.94 -2.49
CA CYS A 89 -0.68 -20.08 -3.41
C CYS A 89 0.63 -20.87 -3.27
N SER A 90 1.77 -20.15 -3.21
CA SER A 90 3.09 -20.77 -3.09
C SER A 90 3.27 -21.49 -1.75
N ASP A 91 2.71 -20.94 -0.67
CA ASP A 91 2.76 -21.53 0.67
C ASP A 91 1.88 -22.78 0.78
N ALA A 92 0.74 -22.79 0.06
CA ALA A 92 -0.16 -23.94 -0.02
C ALA A 92 0.33 -25.04 -0.98
N ALA A 93 1.34 -24.76 -1.80
CA ALA A 93 1.82 -25.69 -2.82
C ALA A 93 2.62 -26.86 -2.20
N SER A 94 2.29 -28.08 -2.60
CA SER A 94 2.90 -29.31 -2.07
C SER A 94 4.26 -29.68 -2.67
N GLY A 95 4.79 -28.86 -3.59
CA GLY A 95 6.10 -29.07 -4.19
C GLY A 95 6.48 -28.05 -5.27
N PRO A 96 7.72 -28.11 -5.80
CA PRO A 96 8.26 -27.10 -6.71
C PRO A 96 7.43 -26.88 -7.98
N THR A 97 6.82 -27.94 -8.52
CA THR A 97 5.97 -27.87 -9.71
C THR A 97 4.69 -27.06 -9.46
N GLU A 98 4.08 -27.20 -8.29
CA GLU A 98 2.87 -26.43 -7.93
C GLU A 98 3.22 -24.97 -7.61
N GLN A 99 4.37 -24.72 -6.98
CA GLN A 99 4.88 -23.36 -6.74
C GLN A 99 5.10 -22.59 -8.06
N LEU A 100 5.61 -23.25 -9.10
CA LEU A 100 5.78 -22.65 -10.43
C LEU A 100 4.45 -22.26 -11.10
N LYS A 101 3.32 -22.86 -10.73
CA LYS A 101 2.01 -22.42 -11.23
C LYS A 101 1.58 -21.12 -10.57
N CYS A 102 1.93 -20.91 -9.31
CA CYS A 102 1.66 -19.67 -8.59
C CYS A 102 2.44 -18.48 -9.18
N SER A 103 3.66 -18.69 -9.70
CA SER A 103 4.45 -17.60 -10.30
C SER A 103 3.86 -17.01 -11.60
N LYS A 104 2.77 -17.58 -12.15
CA LYS A 104 2.11 -17.09 -13.37
C LYS A 104 1.05 -16.01 -13.14
N TRP A 105 0.73 -15.68 -11.90
CA TRP A 105 -0.23 -14.63 -11.62
C TRP A 105 0.27 -13.28 -12.16
N PRO A 106 -0.63 -12.37 -12.58
CA PRO A 106 -0.25 -11.03 -12.99
C PRO A 106 0.42 -10.25 -11.85
N ILE A 107 1.26 -9.27 -12.22
CA ILE A 107 1.76 -8.24 -11.30
C ILE A 107 0.78 -7.10 -11.32
#